data_AF-A0A9D6VPP9-F1
#
_entry.id   AF-A0A9D6VPP9-F1
#
_cell.length_a   1.000
_cell.length_b   1.000
_cell.length_c   1.000
_cell.angle_alpha   90.00
_cell.angle_beta   90.00
_cell.angle_gamma   90.00
#
_symmetry.space_group_name_H-M   'P 1'
#
loop_
_entity.id
_entity.type
_entity.pdbx_description
1 polymer ?
#
loop_
_entity_poly.entity_id
_entity_poly.type
_entity_poly.pdbx_seq_one_letter_code
_entity_poly.pdbx_strand_id
1 'polypeptide(L)'
;MHKHPHPQAPRRRVPLASMLPFCALLLACAPTSFDTLQQDLTRSAQEQLKKTLASVYTRELGKGVTTVVTNLARPGGYLDNPVARILLPPPLGMVLGVARDLNADPQAKLLSVLMNQAAEHAIPGAAPILQAALSQLTPTEARQLLDGDKTAGTEALKDKTASILEMALSPVIS
;
A
#
# COMPACT_ATOMS: atom_id res chain seq x y z
N MET A 1 11.79 -89.91 -58.41
CA MET A 1 10.71 -88.90 -58.36
C MET A 1 9.99 -89.02 -57.01
N HIS A 2 10.35 -88.24 -56.00
CA HIS A 2 9.73 -86.95 -55.67
C HIS A 2 8.26 -87.03 -55.22
N LYS A 3 8.04 -87.10 -53.89
CA LYS A 3 7.25 -86.11 -53.12
C LYS A 3 7.27 -86.47 -51.62
N HIS A 4 7.77 -85.55 -50.79
CA HIS A 4 7.54 -85.53 -49.34
C HIS A 4 6.08 -85.18 -49.01
N PRO A 5 5.59 -85.57 -47.83
CA PRO A 5 5.04 -84.55 -46.94
C PRO A 5 5.48 -84.69 -45.47
N HIS A 6 5.67 -83.53 -44.84
CA HIS A 6 5.92 -83.31 -43.41
C HIS A 6 4.64 -83.49 -42.56
N PRO A 7 4.78 -83.73 -41.24
CA PRO A 7 3.67 -83.90 -40.31
C PRO A 7 3.10 -82.55 -39.85
N GLN A 8 1.76 -82.44 -39.73
CA GLN A 8 1.10 -81.29 -39.11
C GLN A 8 0.95 -81.51 -37.61
N ALA A 9 1.55 -80.61 -36.81
CA ALA A 9 1.35 -80.53 -35.37
C ALA A 9 0.14 -79.63 -35.03
N PRO A 10 -0.67 -79.95 -34.01
CA PRO A 10 -1.80 -79.10 -33.62
C PRO A 10 -1.33 -77.85 -32.87
N ARG A 11 -1.71 -76.66 -33.38
CA ARG A 11 -1.54 -75.38 -32.68
C ARG A 11 -2.57 -75.26 -31.55
N ARG A 12 -2.12 -75.37 -30.30
CA ARG A 12 -2.89 -74.88 -29.13
C ARG A 12 -2.98 -73.36 -29.20
N ARG A 13 -4.20 -72.83 -29.36
CA ARG A 13 -4.49 -71.40 -29.17
C ARG A 13 -4.57 -71.12 -27.67
N VAL A 14 -3.72 -70.24 -27.16
CA VAL A 14 -3.81 -69.73 -25.79
C VAL A 14 -4.50 -68.35 -25.87
N PRO A 15 -5.56 -68.08 -25.08
CA PRO A 15 -6.25 -66.80 -25.15
C PRO A 15 -5.40 -65.66 -24.57
N LEU A 16 -5.26 -64.60 -25.37
CA LEU A 16 -4.49 -63.36 -25.17
C LEU A 16 -5.17 -62.39 -24.17
N ALA A 17 -5.71 -62.88 -23.05
CA ALA A 17 -6.62 -62.09 -22.21
C ALA A 17 -6.28 -62.09 -20.71
N SER A 18 -5.00 -62.13 -20.33
CA SER A 18 -4.60 -62.19 -18.91
C SER A 18 -3.34 -61.40 -18.54
N MET A 19 -3.02 -60.32 -19.26
CA MET A 19 -1.86 -59.45 -18.95
C MET A 19 -2.29 -57.99 -18.72
N LEU A 20 -3.30 -57.78 -17.86
CA LEU A 20 -3.84 -56.45 -17.57
C LEU A 20 -4.29 -56.27 -16.10
N PRO A 21 -3.52 -56.75 -15.10
CA PRO A 21 -3.59 -56.06 -13.81
C PRO A 21 -2.21 -55.90 -13.14
N PHE A 22 -1.15 -55.57 -13.90
CA PHE A 22 0.15 -55.26 -13.29
C PHE A 22 0.65 -53.83 -13.54
N CYS A 23 -0.08 -53.04 -14.34
CA CYS A 23 0.26 -51.63 -14.61
C CYS A 23 -0.61 -50.63 -13.81
N ALA A 24 -1.42 -51.10 -12.87
CA ALA A 24 -2.30 -50.25 -12.04
C ALA A 24 -1.77 -49.97 -10.63
N LEU A 25 -0.57 -50.46 -10.28
CA LEU A 25 0.04 -50.26 -8.95
C LEU A 25 1.28 -49.32 -8.95
N LEU A 26 1.60 -48.72 -10.10
CA LEU A 26 2.66 -47.70 -10.23
C LEU A 26 2.13 -46.27 -10.40
N LEU A 27 0.81 -46.09 -10.38
CA LEU A 27 0.13 -44.79 -10.48
C LEU A 27 -0.26 -44.23 -9.09
N ALA A 28 0.58 -44.43 -8.08
CA ALA A 28 0.35 -43.93 -6.71
C ALA A 28 1.48 -43.04 -6.18
N CYS A 29 2.54 -42.79 -6.96
CA CYS A 29 3.43 -41.67 -6.68
C CYS A 29 2.78 -40.42 -7.27
N ALA A 30 1.78 -39.87 -6.56
CA ALA A 30 1.39 -38.50 -6.80
C ALA A 30 2.66 -37.64 -6.56
N PRO A 31 3.04 -36.74 -7.48
CA PRO A 31 4.24 -35.91 -7.38
C PRO A 31 4.13 -34.81 -6.29
N THR A 32 3.47 -35.11 -5.17
CA THR A 32 3.13 -34.14 -4.11
C THR A 32 4.35 -33.49 -3.49
N SER A 33 5.48 -34.20 -3.42
CA SER A 33 6.72 -33.67 -2.83
C SER A 33 7.42 -32.61 -3.68
N PHE A 34 7.32 -32.68 -5.01
CA PHE A 34 7.89 -31.65 -5.88
C PHE A 34 6.99 -30.41 -5.92
N ASP A 35 5.67 -30.61 -5.96
CA ASP A 35 4.70 -29.51 -5.91
C ASP A 35 4.78 -28.72 -4.58
N THR A 36 4.99 -29.40 -3.44
CA THR A 36 5.20 -28.72 -2.15
C THR A 36 6.47 -27.87 -2.12
N LEU A 37 7.58 -28.36 -2.70
CA LEU A 37 8.82 -27.59 -2.76
C LEU A 37 8.67 -26.35 -3.67
N GLN A 38 7.95 -26.49 -4.79
CA GLN A 38 7.65 -25.37 -5.67
C GLN A 38 6.75 -24.33 -4.97
N GLN A 39 5.80 -24.77 -4.16
CA GLN A 39 4.97 -23.87 -3.34
C GLN A 39 5.77 -23.15 -2.24
N ASP A 40 6.68 -23.84 -1.55
CA ASP A 40 7.51 -23.23 -0.49
C ASP A 40 8.50 -22.20 -1.05
N LEU A 41 9.12 -22.48 -2.20
CA LEU A 41 9.93 -21.52 -2.94
C LEU A 41 9.11 -20.29 -3.36
N THR A 42 7.89 -20.52 -3.84
CA THR A 42 6.99 -19.43 -4.24
C THR A 42 6.57 -18.58 -3.05
N ARG A 43 6.23 -19.22 -1.91
CA ARG A 43 5.82 -18.53 -0.69
C ARG A 43 6.95 -17.71 -0.08
N SER A 44 8.15 -18.27 -0.01
CA SER A 44 9.33 -17.55 0.49
C SER A 44 9.70 -16.37 -0.42
N ALA A 45 9.61 -16.52 -1.74
CA ALA A 45 9.79 -15.42 -2.68
C ALA A 45 8.73 -14.32 -2.50
N GLN A 46 7.46 -14.69 -2.32
CA GLN A 46 6.38 -13.74 -2.03
C GLN A 46 6.60 -12.98 -0.71
N GLU A 47 7.07 -13.65 0.33
CA GLU A 47 7.37 -13.00 1.62
C GLU A 47 8.52 -11.99 1.52
N GLN A 48 9.58 -12.32 0.77
CA GLN A 48 10.69 -11.39 0.50
C GLN A 48 10.24 -10.19 -0.33
N LEU A 49 9.38 -10.43 -1.33
CA LEU A 49 8.79 -9.38 -2.14
C LEU A 49 7.93 -8.43 -1.29
N LYS A 50 7.01 -8.97 -0.49
CA LYS A 50 6.15 -8.18 0.41
C LYS A 50 6.97 -7.34 1.38
N LYS A 51 8.03 -7.91 1.96
CA LYS A 51 8.95 -7.17 2.84
C LYS A 51 9.62 -5.99 2.12
N THR A 52 10.11 -6.23 0.91
CA THR A 52 10.73 -5.19 0.08
C THR A 52 9.73 -4.09 -0.28
N LEU A 53 8.54 -4.46 -0.75
CA LEU A 53 7.48 -3.51 -1.10
C LEU A 53 7.08 -2.65 0.09
N ALA A 54 6.95 -3.23 1.29
CA ALA A 54 6.60 -2.49 2.49
C ALA A 54 7.65 -1.41 2.80
N SER A 55 8.94 -1.75 2.68
CA SER A 55 10.02 -0.79 2.91
C SER A 55 10.13 0.31 1.84
N VAL A 56 9.79 -0.02 0.58
CA VAL A 56 9.76 0.95 -0.51
C VAL A 56 8.58 1.89 -0.32
N TYR A 57 7.41 1.36 0.02
CA TYR A 57 6.21 2.15 0.27
C TYR A 57 6.43 3.18 1.39
N THR A 58 6.96 2.78 2.55
CA THR A 58 7.22 3.72 3.66
C THR A 58 8.23 4.80 3.29
N ARG A 59 9.26 4.45 2.50
CA ARG A 59 10.23 5.41 1.98
C ARG A 59 9.59 6.42 1.03
N GLU A 60 8.81 5.96 0.07
CA GLU A 60 8.14 6.86 -0.88
C GLU A 60 7.08 7.72 -0.18
N LEU A 61 6.38 7.19 0.82
CA LEU A 61 5.48 7.97 1.67
C LEU A 61 6.25 9.08 2.43
N GLY A 62 7.43 8.77 2.96
CA GLY A 62 8.29 9.77 3.62
C GLY A 62 8.78 10.87 2.68
N LYS A 63 9.08 10.53 1.42
CA LYS A 63 9.37 11.53 0.37
C LYS A 63 8.14 12.38 0.09
N GLY A 64 6.96 11.76 -0.04
CA GLY A 64 5.69 12.46 -0.23
C GLY A 64 5.40 13.47 0.89
N VAL A 65 5.59 13.07 2.14
CA VAL A 65 5.50 13.97 3.31
C VAL A 65 6.42 15.18 3.14
N THR A 66 7.69 14.93 2.81
CA THR A 66 8.69 16.00 2.63
C THR A 66 8.30 16.94 1.49
N THR A 67 7.82 16.40 0.38
CA THR A 67 7.36 17.19 -0.77
C THR A 67 6.15 18.05 -0.41
N VAL A 68 5.14 17.49 0.25
CA VAL A 68 3.93 18.22 0.65
C VAL A 68 4.27 19.34 1.62
N VAL A 69 5.02 19.04 2.69
CA VAL A 69 5.41 20.06 3.68
C VAL A 69 6.25 21.16 3.02
N THR A 70 7.19 20.80 2.16
CA THR A 70 8.03 21.78 1.45
C THR A 70 7.22 22.67 0.52
N ASN A 71 6.20 22.11 -0.15
CA ASN A 71 5.33 22.88 -1.04
C ASN A 71 4.42 23.83 -0.26
N LEU A 72 3.86 23.35 0.86
CA LEU A 72 2.98 24.14 1.72
C LEU A 72 3.72 25.21 2.54
N ALA A 73 5.01 25.01 2.84
CA ALA A 73 5.81 25.97 3.60
C ALA A 73 6.26 27.20 2.78
N ARG A 74 6.07 27.19 1.46
CA ARG A 74 6.46 28.31 0.60
C ARG A 74 5.44 29.45 0.75
N PRO A 75 5.85 30.71 0.50
CA PRO A 75 4.91 31.82 0.40
C PRO A 75 3.79 31.49 -0.58
N GLY A 76 2.54 31.59 -0.14
CA GLY A 76 1.34 31.24 -0.92
C GLY A 76 1.02 29.75 -0.98
N GLY A 77 1.82 28.88 -0.33
CA GLY A 77 1.65 27.43 -0.32
C GLY A 77 0.32 26.98 0.28
N TYR A 78 -0.24 27.75 1.21
CA TYR A 78 -1.61 27.59 1.69
C TYR A 78 -2.58 28.50 0.94
N LEU A 79 -2.28 29.80 0.85
CA LEU A 79 -3.22 30.80 0.36
C LEU A 79 -3.68 30.56 -1.09
N ASP A 80 -2.77 30.14 -1.97
CA ASP A 80 -3.03 29.92 -3.39
C ASP A 80 -3.45 28.47 -3.70
N ASN A 81 -3.43 27.58 -2.71
CA ASN A 81 -3.76 26.17 -2.88
C ASN A 81 -5.25 25.92 -2.59
N PRO A 82 -6.08 25.54 -3.57
CA PRO A 82 -7.52 25.40 -3.38
C PRO A 82 -7.92 24.28 -2.40
N VAL A 83 -7.02 23.32 -2.14
CA VAL A 83 -7.25 22.19 -1.23
C VAL A 83 -6.73 22.48 0.17
N ALA A 84 -5.61 23.19 0.29
CA ALA A 84 -4.96 23.46 1.56
C ALA A 84 -5.35 24.82 2.18
N ARG A 85 -5.91 25.74 1.39
CA ARG A 85 -6.26 27.09 1.84
C ARG A 85 -7.15 27.06 3.08
N ILE A 86 -6.70 27.74 4.12
CA ILE A 86 -7.45 27.93 5.35
C ILE A 86 -8.51 29.01 5.10
N LEU A 87 -9.77 28.61 5.26
CA LEU A 87 -10.91 29.52 5.20
C LEU A 87 -11.18 30.13 6.57
N LEU A 88 -11.71 31.35 6.59
CA LEU A 88 -12.12 32.01 7.82
C LEU A 88 -13.25 31.23 8.51
N PRO A 89 -13.23 31.09 9.85
CA PRO A 89 -14.27 30.38 10.57
C PRO A 89 -15.61 31.15 10.53
N PRO A 90 -16.76 30.46 10.49
CA PRO A 90 -18.09 31.06 10.35
C PRO A 90 -18.44 32.22 11.32
N PRO A 91 -18.05 32.18 12.61
CA PRO A 91 -18.36 33.27 13.54
C PRO A 91 -17.66 34.59 13.21
N LEU A 92 -16.47 34.55 12.61
CA LEU A 92 -15.73 35.76 12.24
C LEU A 92 -16.28 36.41 10.97
N GLY A 93 -16.92 35.63 10.08
CA GLY A 93 -17.71 36.18 8.97
C GLY A 93 -18.98 36.91 9.41
N MET A 94 -19.50 36.61 10.61
CA MET A 94 -20.69 37.27 11.17
C MET A 94 -20.38 38.57 11.92
N VAL A 95 -19.23 38.64 12.62
CA VAL A 95 -18.78 39.87 13.32
C VAL A 95 -18.33 40.95 12.32
N LEU A 96 -17.81 40.55 11.15
CA LEU A 96 -17.43 41.46 10.07
C LEU A 96 -18.63 41.93 9.21
N GLY A 97 -19.85 41.61 9.62
CA GLY A 97 -21.07 42.23 9.11
C GLY A 97 -21.63 41.53 7.88
N VAL A 98 -22.77 40.86 8.08
CA VAL A 98 -23.88 40.72 7.12
C VAL A 98 -23.49 40.75 5.63
N ALA A 99 -23.14 39.58 5.09
CA ALA A 99 -23.62 39.10 3.78
C ALA A 99 -23.21 39.82 2.47
N ARG A 100 -22.03 40.41 2.33
CA ARG A 100 -21.49 40.68 0.97
C ARG A 100 -20.03 40.30 0.87
N ASP A 101 -19.78 39.22 0.14
CA ASP A 101 -18.49 38.68 -0.28
C ASP A 101 -17.37 38.87 0.75
N LEU A 102 -16.96 37.79 1.43
CA LEU A 102 -15.73 37.76 2.25
C LEU A 102 -14.49 38.29 1.49
N ASN A 103 -14.58 38.37 0.16
CA ASN A 103 -13.61 38.94 -0.76
C ASN A 103 -13.62 40.49 -0.87
N ALA A 104 -14.69 41.17 -0.44
CA ALA A 104 -14.88 42.62 -0.56
C ALA A 104 -14.50 43.39 0.71
N ASP A 105 -14.44 42.74 1.86
CA ASP A 105 -13.98 43.36 3.11
C ASP A 105 -12.43 43.30 3.20
N PRO A 106 -11.73 44.46 3.21
CA PRO A 106 -10.27 44.50 3.35
C PRO A 106 -9.76 43.88 4.65
N GLN A 107 -10.53 43.90 5.74
CA GLN A 107 -10.15 43.31 7.03
C GLN A 107 -10.24 41.78 6.99
N ALA A 108 -11.33 41.23 6.42
CA ALA A 108 -11.47 39.80 6.19
C ALA A 108 -10.35 39.26 5.28
N LYS A 109 -10.03 39.99 4.21
CA LYS A 109 -8.94 39.62 3.30
C LYS A 109 -7.59 39.58 4.01
N LEU A 110 -7.28 40.61 4.81
CA LEU A 110 -6.04 40.66 5.58
C LEU A 110 -5.95 39.51 6.58
N LEU A 111 -7.02 39.22 7.32
CA LEU A 111 -7.06 38.10 8.26
C LEU A 111 -6.84 36.76 7.56
N SER A 112 -7.48 36.54 6.42
CA SER A 112 -7.28 35.32 5.62
C SER A 112 -5.82 35.17 5.21
N VAL A 113 -5.16 36.24 4.76
CA VAL A 113 -3.73 36.23 4.42
C VAL A 113 -2.89 35.84 5.64
N LEU A 114 -3.11 36.50 6.78
CA LEU A 114 -2.34 36.25 8.01
C LEU A 114 -2.51 34.81 8.52
N MET A 115 -3.72 34.25 8.48
CA MET A 115 -3.95 32.86 8.90
C MET A 115 -3.23 31.85 8.00
N ASN A 116 -3.27 32.06 6.68
CA ASN A 116 -2.59 31.16 5.74
C ASN A 116 -1.05 31.30 5.87
N GLN A 117 -0.53 32.51 6.03
CA GLN A 117 0.89 32.74 6.31
C GLN A 117 1.33 32.10 7.63
N ALA A 118 0.52 32.19 8.69
CA ALA A 118 0.80 31.52 9.95
C ALA A 118 0.91 30.00 9.78
N ALA A 119 0.05 29.40 8.95
CA ALA A 119 0.14 27.98 8.62
C ALA A 119 1.37 27.63 7.77
N GLU A 120 1.75 28.48 6.81
CA GLU A 120 3.00 28.35 6.04
C GLU A 120 4.24 28.34 6.97
N HIS A 121 4.21 29.15 8.02
CA HIS A 121 5.27 29.18 9.04
C HIS A 121 5.25 27.99 10.00
N ALA A 122 4.08 27.41 10.29
CA ALA A 122 3.93 26.30 11.22
C ALA A 122 4.21 24.93 10.58
N ILE A 123 3.78 24.72 9.32
CA ILE A 123 3.84 23.41 8.65
C ILE A 123 5.23 22.75 8.58
N PRO A 124 6.37 23.47 8.51
CA PRO A 124 7.69 22.85 8.56
C PRO A 124 7.90 21.95 9.79
N GLY A 125 7.22 22.24 10.90
CA GLY A 125 7.26 21.43 12.12
C GLY A 125 6.67 20.03 11.96
N ALA A 126 5.80 19.80 10.97
CA ALA A 126 5.15 18.50 10.77
C ALA A 126 6.06 17.44 10.15
N ALA A 127 6.98 17.83 9.26
CA ALA A 127 7.86 16.89 8.55
C ALA A 127 8.66 15.96 9.49
N PRO A 128 9.39 16.45 10.50
CA PRO A 128 10.16 15.58 11.39
C PRO A 128 9.26 14.63 12.21
N ILE A 129 8.07 15.06 12.61
CA ILE A 129 7.11 14.23 13.37
C ILE A 129 6.62 13.06 12.51
N LEU A 130 6.18 13.36 11.28
CA LEU A 130 5.69 12.36 10.34
C LEU A 130 6.79 11.39 9.89
N GLN A 131 8.01 11.89 9.64
CA GLN A 131 9.15 11.02 9.29
C GLN A 131 9.54 10.09 10.45
N ALA A 132 9.50 10.59 11.69
CA ALA A 132 9.75 9.78 12.87
C ALA A 132 8.71 8.66 13.00
N ALA A 133 7.42 8.97 12.78
CA ALA A 133 6.35 7.97 12.81
C ALA A 133 6.50 6.90 11.73
N LEU A 134 6.87 7.28 10.50
CA LEU A 134 7.15 6.33 9.42
C LEU A 134 8.33 5.42 9.74
N SER A 135 9.37 5.96 10.39
CA SER A 135 10.56 5.21 10.78
C SER A 135 10.27 4.20 11.91
N GLN A 136 9.23 4.44 12.69
CA GLN A 136 8.79 3.56 13.78
C GLN A 136 7.79 2.48 13.33
N LEU A 137 7.37 2.47 12.06
CA LEU A 137 6.50 1.41 11.55
C LEU A 137 7.23 0.06 11.55
N THR A 138 6.60 -0.93 12.16
CA THR A 138 7.09 -2.31 12.12
C THR A 138 6.94 -2.89 10.71
N PRO A 139 7.73 -3.91 10.34
CA PRO A 139 7.56 -4.61 9.07
C PRO A 139 6.19 -5.26 8.89
N THR A 140 5.47 -5.52 9.98
CA THR A 140 4.11 -6.08 9.94
C THR A 140 3.10 -4.98 9.64
N GLU A 141 3.15 -3.86 10.35
CA GLU A 141 2.29 -2.69 10.08
C GLU A 141 2.51 -2.18 8.65
N ALA A 142 3.76 -2.05 8.20
CA ALA A 142 4.06 -1.59 6.85
C ALA A 142 3.52 -2.53 5.75
N ARG A 143 3.40 -3.83 6.02
CA ARG A 143 2.72 -4.77 5.10
C ARG A 143 1.20 -4.60 5.15
N GLN A 144 0.63 -4.40 6.34
CA GLN A 144 -0.81 -4.14 6.48
C GLN A 144 -1.23 -2.86 5.74
N LEU A 145 -0.36 -1.85 5.63
CA LEU A 145 -0.60 -0.67 4.80
C LEU A 145 -0.72 -0.98 3.31
N LEU A 146 -0.02 -2.00 2.81
CA LEU A 146 -0.11 -2.42 1.40
C LEU A 146 -1.40 -3.18 1.11
N ASP A 147 -1.85 -3.98 2.08
CA ASP A 147 -3.06 -4.80 1.98
C ASP A 147 -4.32 -3.99 2.37
N GLY A 148 -4.14 -2.80 2.94
CA GLY A 148 -5.20 -1.89 3.39
C GLY A 148 -5.85 -1.11 2.27
N ASP A 149 -6.84 -0.30 2.64
CA ASP A 149 -7.52 0.60 1.72
C ASP A 149 -6.68 1.86 1.41
N LYS A 150 -7.29 2.79 0.67
CA LYS A 150 -6.60 4.02 0.25
C LYS A 150 -6.28 4.96 1.42
N THR A 151 -6.90 4.79 2.60
CA THR A 151 -6.72 5.67 3.76
C THR A 151 -5.83 5.06 4.84
N ALA A 152 -5.52 3.76 4.78
CA ALA A 152 -4.68 3.06 5.74
C ALA A 152 -3.39 3.82 6.13
N GLY A 153 -2.68 4.37 5.15
CA GLY A 153 -1.46 5.16 5.42
C GLY A 153 -1.74 6.46 6.18
N THR A 154 -2.83 7.16 5.85
CA THR A 154 -3.27 8.37 6.54
C THR A 154 -3.72 8.07 7.96
N GLU A 155 -4.46 6.98 8.16
CA GLU A 155 -4.94 6.54 9.48
C GLU A 155 -3.77 6.15 10.39
N ALA A 156 -2.84 5.34 9.90
CA ALA A 156 -1.66 4.94 10.68
C ALA A 156 -0.79 6.13 11.11
N LEU A 157 -0.64 7.13 10.23
CA LEU A 157 0.06 8.36 10.60
C LEU A 157 -0.74 9.17 11.62
N LYS A 158 -2.04 9.34 11.41
CA LYS A 158 -2.93 10.06 12.33
C LYS A 158 -2.86 9.46 13.73
N ASP A 159 -2.99 8.15 13.86
CA ASP A 159 -2.99 7.45 15.15
C ASP A 159 -1.68 7.64 15.92
N LYS A 160 -0.54 7.71 15.22
CA LYS A 160 0.78 7.87 15.83
C LYS A 160 1.19 9.33 16.06
N THR A 161 0.59 10.28 15.34
CA THR A 161 1.11 11.67 15.29
C THR A 161 0.12 12.76 15.66
N ALA A 162 -1.20 12.49 15.69
CA ALA A 162 -2.22 13.54 15.82
C ALA A 162 -1.96 14.51 16.98
N SER A 163 -1.75 13.99 18.19
CA SER A 163 -1.51 14.82 19.37
C SER A 163 -0.23 15.66 19.27
N ILE A 164 0.84 15.09 18.71
CA ILE A 164 2.14 15.78 18.58
C ILE A 164 2.06 16.85 17.48
N LEU A 165 1.36 16.56 16.38
CA LEU A 165 1.11 17.52 15.31
C LEU A 165 0.25 18.68 15.79
N GLU A 166 -0.78 18.42 16.60
CA GLU A 166 -1.63 19.47 17.16
C GLU A 166 -0.83 20.46 18.01
N MET A 167 0.08 19.94 18.85
CA MET A 167 1.00 20.79 19.63
C MET A 167 1.97 21.57 18.74
N ALA A 168 2.54 20.93 17.71
CA ALA A 168 3.56 21.54 16.85
C ALA A 168 3.00 22.54 15.83
N LEU A 169 1.73 22.40 15.44
CA LEU A 169 1.06 23.26 14.46
C LEU A 169 0.16 24.32 15.10
N SER A 170 0.04 24.31 16.43
CA SER A 170 -0.61 25.41 17.15
C SER A 170 0.18 26.71 16.93
N PRO A 171 -0.51 27.85 16.75
CA PRO A 171 0.15 29.11 16.46
C PRO A 171 1.14 29.49 17.57
N VAL A 172 2.37 29.83 17.16
CA VAL A 172 3.48 30.21 18.06
C VAL A 172 3.30 31.61 18.66
N ILE A 173 2.26 32.34 18.23
CA ILE A 173 1.91 33.66 18.74
C ILE A 173 0.97 33.52 19.96
N SER A 174 1.54 33.81 21.13
CA SER A 174 0.79 34.23 22.33
C SER A 174 1.08 35.71 22.60
#